data_AF-A0A7J8AX64-F1
#
_entry.id   AF-A0A7J8AX64-F1
#
_cell.length_a   1.000
_cell.length_b   1.000
_cell.length_c   1.000
_cell.angle_alpha   90.00
_cell.angle_beta   90.00
_cell.angle_gamma   90.00
#
_symmetry.space_group_name_H-M   'P 1'
#
loop_
_entity.id
_entity.type
_entity.pdbx_description
1 polymer ?
#
loop_
_entity_poly.entity_id
_entity_poly.type
_entity_poly.pdbx_seq_one_letter_code
_entity_poly.pdbx_strand_id
1 'polypeptide(L)'
;METSRSPSPQFAPQKLTDKPPLLIQDESSTRKEEPSVPAPVSLATNSTYYSTSAPKAELLIKMKDLQEQQEPEEDSGSDLDHDLSVKKQELIESIGRKLHVLREARESLLEDIQANSALGDEVEAIAKDVCKPNEFDKFRMFIGDLDKVVNLLLSLSGRLARVENALNNLDDSTSPGDRQSLLEKQRVLVQQHEDAKELKENLDRRERVVFDILASYLSDESLADYEHFVKMKSALIIEQRELEDKIHLGEEQLKCLLDSLQPERGK
;
A
#
# COMPACT_ATOMS: atom_id res chain seq x y z
N MET A 1 -26.53 -0.42 39.59
CA MET A 1 -26.24 -1.55 38.67
C MET A 1 -25.25 -1.00 37.66
N GLU A 2 -23.96 -1.18 37.92
CA GLU A 2 -22.89 -0.76 37.03
C GLU A 2 -22.59 -1.91 36.06
N THR A 3 -22.75 -1.68 34.76
CA THR A 3 -22.39 -2.64 33.72
C THR A 3 -20.98 -2.34 33.24
N SER A 4 -20.01 -3.09 33.74
CA SER A 4 -18.63 -3.10 33.26
C SER A 4 -18.56 -3.67 31.84
N ARG A 5 -18.05 -2.89 30.88
CA ARG A 5 -17.72 -3.37 29.53
C ARG A 5 -16.31 -3.96 29.53
N SER A 6 -16.18 -5.17 29.01
CA SER A 6 -14.91 -5.87 28.78
C SER A 6 -14.11 -5.24 27.62
N PRO A 7 -12.77 -5.19 27.68
CA PRO A 7 -11.95 -4.57 26.65
C PRO A 7 -11.79 -5.47 25.41
N SER A 8 -11.72 -4.84 24.23
CA SER A 8 -11.50 -5.48 22.93
C SER A 8 -10.06 -6.02 22.78
N PRO A 9 -9.85 -7.12 22.04
CA PRO A 9 -8.53 -7.72 21.89
C PRO A 9 -7.62 -6.89 20.98
N GLN A 10 -6.41 -6.63 21.46
CA GLN A 10 -5.38 -5.87 20.76
C GLN A 10 -4.59 -6.80 19.83
N PHE A 11 -4.75 -6.64 18.52
CA PHE A 11 -3.92 -7.33 17.53
C PHE A 11 -2.62 -6.56 17.31
N ALA A 12 -1.49 -7.17 17.69
CA ALA A 12 -0.16 -6.68 17.36
C ALA A 12 0.35 -7.39 16.08
N PRO A 13 0.78 -6.67 15.03
CA PRO A 13 1.37 -7.30 13.85
C PRO A 13 2.77 -7.85 14.17
N GLN A 14 3.00 -9.13 13.82
CA GLN A 14 4.30 -9.79 13.94
C GLN A 14 5.29 -9.18 12.92
N LYS A 15 6.50 -8.83 13.38
CA LYS A 15 7.59 -8.35 12.53
C LYS A 15 8.07 -9.49 11.61
N LEU A 16 7.98 -9.31 10.30
CA LEU A 16 8.70 -10.14 9.34
C LEU A 16 10.21 -9.89 9.50
N THR A 17 10.98 -10.95 9.75
CA THR A 17 12.45 -10.89 9.67
C THR A 17 12.90 -11.83 8.54
N ASP A 18 13.56 -11.27 7.54
CA ASP A 18 14.19 -11.98 6.42
C ASP A 18 15.46 -12.71 6.88
N LYS A 19 15.30 -13.92 7.43
CA LYS A 19 16.44 -14.81 7.69
C LYS A 19 16.17 -16.20 7.13
N PRO A 20 16.98 -16.67 6.15
CA PRO A 20 16.80 -18.01 5.60
C PRO A 20 17.21 -19.08 6.65
N PRO A 21 16.54 -20.25 6.69
CA PRO A 21 16.90 -21.31 7.62
C PRO A 21 18.24 -21.95 7.25
N LEU A 22 19.12 -22.13 8.24
CA LEU A 22 20.35 -22.89 8.10
C LEU A 22 20.04 -24.39 8.01
N LEU A 23 20.65 -25.03 7.02
CA LEU A 23 20.60 -26.48 6.80
C LEU A 23 21.29 -27.20 7.97
N ILE A 24 20.57 -28.14 8.59
CA ILE A 24 21.06 -29.02 9.65
C ILE A 24 22.14 -29.94 9.06
N GLN A 25 23.35 -29.90 9.62
CA GLN A 25 24.42 -30.86 9.40
C GLN A 25 24.19 -32.08 10.30
N ASP A 26 24.16 -33.27 9.72
CA ASP A 26 24.22 -34.53 10.45
C ASP A 26 25.66 -35.05 10.44
N GLU A 27 26.24 -35.23 11.63
CA GLU A 27 27.54 -35.84 11.83
C GLU A 27 27.43 -37.37 11.84
N SER A 28 28.24 -38.04 11.02
CA SER A 28 28.76 -39.36 11.38
C SER A 28 30.16 -39.59 10.78
N SER A 29 31.11 -39.82 11.68
CA SER A 29 32.50 -40.21 11.39
C SER A 29 32.60 -41.72 11.11
N THR A 30 33.40 -42.16 10.11
CA THR A 30 34.67 -42.93 10.30
C THR A 30 35.23 -43.59 9.01
N ARG A 31 36.48 -43.20 8.66
CA ARG A 31 37.67 -43.98 8.21
C ARG A 31 37.72 -44.81 6.88
N LYS A 32 38.68 -44.38 6.03
CA LYS A 32 39.92 -45.05 5.47
C LYS A 32 40.04 -45.33 3.95
N GLU A 33 41.10 -44.69 3.39
CA GLU A 33 42.10 -45.08 2.37
C GLU A 33 41.75 -45.40 0.89
N GLU A 34 42.49 -44.73 -0.02
CA GLU A 34 42.59 -44.77 -1.51
C GLU A 34 43.32 -46.03 -2.09
N PRO A 35 43.59 -46.22 -3.43
CA PRO A 35 43.39 -45.40 -4.66
C PRO A 35 42.91 -46.14 -5.98
N SER A 36 42.75 -45.35 -7.07
CA SER A 36 42.92 -45.67 -8.52
C SER A 36 41.71 -45.97 -9.46
N VAL A 37 41.64 -45.15 -10.52
CA VAL A 37 40.85 -45.09 -11.80
C VAL A 37 40.65 -46.40 -12.61
N PRO A 38 39.84 -46.48 -13.72
CA PRO A 38 38.98 -45.48 -14.40
C PRO A 38 37.51 -45.95 -14.70
N ALA A 39 36.72 -45.03 -15.26
CA ALA A 39 35.30 -45.18 -15.65
C ALA A 39 35.01 -46.27 -16.71
N PRO A 40 33.80 -46.86 -16.69
CA PRO A 40 33.16 -47.40 -17.88
C PRO A 40 31.89 -46.63 -18.27
N VAL A 41 31.77 -46.43 -19.56
CA VAL A 41 30.67 -45.81 -20.29
C VAL A 41 29.40 -46.67 -20.14
N SER A 42 28.33 -46.12 -19.56
CA SER A 42 27.00 -46.75 -19.61
C SER A 42 26.17 -46.11 -20.72
N LEU A 43 25.85 -46.92 -21.73
CA LEU A 43 24.88 -46.62 -22.78
C LEU A 43 23.49 -46.42 -22.15
N ALA A 44 23.00 -45.18 -22.16
CA ALA A 44 21.61 -44.88 -21.82
C ALA A 44 20.70 -45.33 -22.98
N THR A 45 19.90 -46.36 -22.72
CA THR A 45 18.78 -46.79 -23.55
C THR A 45 17.63 -45.81 -23.36
N ASN A 46 17.42 -44.91 -24.33
CA ASN A 46 16.24 -44.04 -24.36
C ASN A 46 15.01 -44.87 -24.72
N SER A 47 14.30 -45.37 -23.71
CA SER A 47 12.96 -45.95 -23.88
C SER A 47 11.95 -45.20 -23.02
N THR A 48 11.17 -44.33 -23.66
CA THR A 48 10.11 -43.50 -23.07
C THR A 48 8.86 -44.31 -22.68
N TYR A 49 8.91 -45.65 -22.74
CA TYR A 49 7.72 -46.49 -22.66
C TYR A 49 7.23 -46.85 -21.25
N TYR A 50 7.98 -46.53 -20.18
CA TYR A 50 7.59 -46.89 -18.81
C TYR A 50 7.93 -45.85 -17.73
N SER A 51 7.83 -44.55 -18.04
CA SER A 51 8.14 -43.49 -17.05
C SER A 51 6.92 -42.88 -16.34
N THR A 52 5.75 -43.53 -16.43
CA THR A 52 4.54 -43.08 -15.72
C THR A 52 4.42 -43.88 -14.42
N SER A 53 4.63 -43.22 -13.28
CA SER A 53 4.42 -43.84 -11.97
C SER A 53 2.94 -44.22 -11.78
N ALA A 54 2.65 -45.26 -10.98
CA ALA A 54 1.28 -45.70 -10.72
C ALA A 54 0.33 -44.56 -10.30
N PRO A 55 0.72 -43.58 -9.44
CA PRO A 55 -0.13 -42.44 -9.11
C PRO A 55 -0.41 -41.51 -10.30
N LYS A 56 0.54 -41.40 -11.23
CA LYS A 56 0.40 -40.56 -12.43
C LYS A 56 -0.50 -41.23 -13.46
N ALA A 57 -0.44 -42.55 -13.59
CA ALA A 57 -1.37 -43.30 -14.44
C ALA A 57 -2.80 -43.23 -13.89
N GLU A 58 -2.96 -43.37 -12.57
CA GLU A 58 -4.26 -43.27 -11.90
C GLU A 58 -4.87 -41.87 -12.03
N LEU A 59 -4.06 -40.81 -11.91
CA LEU A 59 -4.49 -39.44 -12.16
C LEU A 59 -4.97 -39.24 -13.61
N LEU A 60 -4.22 -39.75 -14.59
CA LEU A 60 -4.57 -39.62 -16.02
C LEU A 60 -5.86 -40.37 -16.38
N ILE A 61 -6.11 -41.53 -15.77
CA ILE A 61 -7.37 -42.26 -15.91
C ILE A 61 -8.51 -41.45 -15.30
N LYS A 62 -8.33 -40.89 -14.10
CA LYS A 62 -9.32 -40.05 -13.44
C LYS A 62 -9.65 -38.78 -14.22
N MET A 63 -8.64 -38.17 -14.85
CA MET A 63 -8.82 -37.01 -15.73
C MET A 63 -9.57 -37.36 -17.01
N LYS A 64 -9.35 -38.57 -17.55
CA LYS A 64 -10.10 -39.07 -18.71
C LYS A 64 -11.54 -39.40 -18.36
N ASP A 65 -11.79 -40.01 -17.20
CA ASP A 65 -13.15 -40.30 -16.70
C ASP A 65 -13.96 -39.02 -16.40
N LEU A 66 -13.29 -37.94 -15.96
CA LEU A 66 -13.90 -36.61 -15.80
C LEU A 66 -14.23 -35.94 -17.15
N GLN A 67 -13.44 -36.22 -18.19
CA GLN A 67 -13.69 -35.75 -19.55
C GLN A 67 -14.80 -36.55 -20.25
N GLU A 68 -14.91 -37.85 -19.97
CA GLU A 68 -15.96 -38.72 -20.52
C GLU A 68 -17.32 -38.60 -19.80
N GLN A 69 -17.37 -37.96 -18.62
CA GLN A 69 -18.63 -37.58 -17.94
C GLN A 69 -19.20 -36.22 -18.37
N GLN A 70 -18.53 -35.50 -19.28
CA GLN A 70 -19.14 -34.36 -19.98
C GLN A 70 -19.88 -34.88 -21.22
N GLU A 71 -21.13 -35.32 -21.00
CA GLU A 71 -22.16 -35.21 -22.03
C GLU A 71 -22.19 -33.76 -22.56
N PRO A 72 -22.51 -33.52 -23.84
CA PRO A 72 -22.59 -32.18 -24.41
C PRO A 72 -23.85 -31.46 -23.89
N GLU A 73 -23.77 -30.93 -22.68
CA GLU A 73 -24.73 -29.95 -22.13
C GLU A 73 -24.46 -28.59 -22.80
N GLU A 74 -24.95 -28.41 -24.02
CA GLU A 74 -25.12 -27.10 -24.66
C GLU A 74 -26.29 -26.32 -24.00
N ASP A 75 -26.21 -26.05 -22.69
CA ASP A 75 -27.13 -25.12 -21.99
C ASP A 75 -26.55 -24.48 -20.70
N SER A 76 -25.36 -24.91 -20.23
CA SER A 76 -24.77 -24.42 -18.96
C SER A 76 -24.11 -23.01 -19.03
N GLY A 77 -24.07 -22.37 -20.19
CA GLY A 77 -23.48 -21.03 -20.34
C GLY A 77 -24.34 -19.90 -19.76
N SER A 78 -25.67 -20.08 -19.75
CA SER A 78 -26.64 -19.11 -19.24
C SER A 78 -26.55 -18.97 -17.71
N ASP A 79 -26.42 -20.08 -16.99
CA ASP A 79 -26.37 -20.08 -15.53
C ASP A 79 -25.06 -19.49 -14.98
N LEU A 80 -23.93 -19.73 -15.66
CA LEU A 80 -22.63 -19.16 -15.30
C LEU A 80 -22.55 -17.65 -15.56
N ASP A 81 -23.11 -17.16 -16.67
CA ASP A 81 -23.17 -15.72 -16.97
C ASP A 81 -24.13 -14.99 -16.03
N HIS A 82 -25.25 -15.63 -15.68
CA HIS A 82 -26.18 -15.11 -14.67
C HIS A 82 -25.54 -15.03 -13.27
N ASP A 83 -24.86 -16.07 -12.81
CA ASP A 83 -24.13 -16.08 -11.52
C ASP A 83 -23.03 -15.00 -11.49
N LEU A 84 -22.30 -14.82 -12.60
CA LEU A 84 -21.27 -13.79 -12.71
C LEU A 84 -21.86 -12.37 -12.69
N SER A 85 -23.00 -12.16 -13.35
CA SER A 85 -23.74 -10.90 -13.32
C SER A 85 -24.26 -10.57 -11.92
N VAL A 86 -24.81 -11.56 -11.20
CA VAL A 86 -25.24 -11.41 -9.80
C VAL A 86 -24.06 -11.03 -8.91
N LYS A 87 -22.91 -11.71 -9.03
CA LYS A 87 -21.71 -11.39 -8.25
C LYS A 87 -21.16 -9.98 -8.55
N LYS A 88 -21.21 -9.53 -9.81
CA LYS A 88 -20.85 -8.15 -10.18
C LYS A 88 -21.78 -7.14 -9.53
N GLN A 89 -23.09 -7.41 -9.51
CA GLN A 89 -24.08 -6.55 -8.87
C GLN A 89 -23.87 -6.46 -7.35
N GLU A 90 -23.63 -7.60 -6.69
CA GLU A 90 -23.29 -7.63 -5.25
C GLU A 90 -22.01 -6.83 -4.94
N LEU A 91 -21.00 -6.93 -5.82
CA LEU A 91 -19.74 -6.18 -5.68
C LEU A 91 -19.96 -4.66 -5.83
N ILE A 92 -20.78 -4.24 -6.80
CA ILE A 92 -21.18 -2.84 -6.99
C ILE A 92 -21.86 -2.29 -5.74
N GLU A 93 -22.80 -3.04 -5.17
CA GLU A 93 -23.49 -2.66 -3.93
C GLU A 93 -22.54 -2.61 -2.73
N SER A 94 -21.57 -3.52 -2.67
CA SER A 94 -20.54 -3.55 -1.63
C SER A 94 -19.61 -2.33 -1.72
N ILE A 95 -19.11 -2.01 -2.92
CA ILE A 95 -18.26 -0.83 -3.17
C ILE A 95 -19.05 0.46 -2.93
N GLY A 96 -20.30 0.52 -3.38
CA GLY A 96 -21.18 1.67 -3.16
C GLY A 96 -21.40 1.96 -1.67
N ARG A 97 -21.66 0.94 -0.86
CA ARG A 97 -21.74 1.07 0.61
C ARG A 97 -20.43 1.54 1.21
N LYS A 98 -19.29 0.99 0.78
CA LYS A 98 -17.97 1.40 1.27
C LYS A 98 -17.67 2.86 0.93
N LEU A 99 -17.97 3.30 -0.29
CA LEU A 99 -17.79 4.70 -0.71
C LEU A 99 -18.65 5.67 0.11
N HIS A 100 -19.87 5.28 0.47
CA HIS A 100 -20.71 6.09 1.34
C HIS A 100 -20.05 6.31 2.71
N VAL A 101 -19.56 5.25 3.35
CA VAL A 101 -18.83 5.33 4.63
C VAL A 101 -17.58 6.20 4.53
N LEU A 102 -16.81 6.08 3.43
CA LEU A 102 -15.61 6.90 3.23
C LEU A 102 -15.96 8.40 3.05
N ARG A 103 -17.09 8.72 2.41
CA ARG A 103 -17.55 10.11 2.25
C ARG A 103 -18.02 10.71 3.59
N GLU A 104 -18.70 9.93 4.42
CA GLU A 104 -19.05 10.37 5.78
C GLU A 104 -17.80 10.62 6.62
N ALA A 105 -16.81 9.72 6.56
CA ALA A 105 -15.52 9.93 7.23
C ALA A 105 -14.81 11.20 6.73
N ARG A 106 -14.95 11.53 5.44
CA ARG A 106 -14.36 12.76 4.87
C ARG A 106 -15.05 14.00 5.42
N GLU A 107 -16.37 13.98 5.57
CA GLU A 107 -17.11 15.09 6.16
C GLU A 107 -16.68 15.34 7.61
N SER A 108 -16.59 14.27 8.42
CA SER A 108 -16.04 14.37 9.79
C SER A 108 -14.61 14.92 9.81
N LEU A 109 -13.75 14.45 8.90
CA LEU A 109 -12.37 14.92 8.84
C LEU A 109 -12.27 16.41 8.44
N LEU A 110 -13.19 16.91 7.61
CA LEU A 110 -13.23 18.33 7.27
C LEU A 110 -13.61 19.19 8.48
N GLU A 111 -14.47 18.69 9.37
CA GLU A 111 -14.77 19.36 10.64
C GLU A 111 -13.52 19.44 11.53
N ASP A 112 -12.76 18.34 11.64
CA ASP A 112 -11.51 18.30 12.40
C ASP A 112 -10.45 19.26 11.83
N ILE A 113 -10.34 19.34 10.49
CA ILE A 113 -9.45 20.30 9.80
C ILE A 113 -9.88 21.74 10.10
N GLN A 114 -11.19 22.01 10.12
CA GLN A 114 -11.71 23.34 10.40
C GLN A 114 -11.44 23.73 11.86
N ALA A 115 -11.69 22.83 12.82
CA ALA A 115 -11.39 23.04 14.23
C ALA A 115 -9.89 23.28 14.46
N ASN A 116 -9.02 22.49 13.83
CA ASN A 116 -7.58 22.69 13.93
C ASN A 116 -7.09 23.97 13.24
N SER A 117 -7.78 24.44 12.19
CA SER A 117 -7.47 25.73 11.57
C SER A 117 -7.83 26.89 12.49
N ALA A 118 -8.97 26.83 13.18
CA ALA A 118 -9.35 27.83 14.18
C ALA A 118 -8.34 27.88 15.34
N LEU A 119 -7.90 26.72 15.86
CA LEU A 119 -6.83 26.66 16.86
C LEU A 119 -5.53 27.29 16.33
N GLY A 120 -5.18 27.03 15.06
CA GLY A 120 -4.04 27.63 14.39
C GLY A 120 -4.11 29.16 14.33
N ASP A 121 -5.29 29.72 14.04
CA ASP A 121 -5.52 31.17 14.02
C ASP A 121 -5.37 31.79 15.42
N GLU A 122 -5.86 31.11 16.46
CA GLU A 122 -5.70 31.53 17.86
C GLU A 122 -4.22 31.52 18.28
N VAL A 123 -3.50 30.44 17.98
CA VAL A 123 -2.06 30.31 18.25
C VAL A 123 -1.27 31.37 17.48
N GLU A 124 -1.62 31.64 16.22
CA GLU A 124 -0.98 32.69 15.42
C GLU A 124 -1.21 34.08 16.02
N ALA A 125 -2.43 34.38 16.49
CA ALA A 125 -2.75 35.65 17.14
C ALA A 125 -1.92 35.85 18.42
N ILE A 126 -1.85 34.84 19.28
CA ILE A 126 -1.05 34.91 20.51
C ILE A 126 0.43 35.09 20.18
N ALA A 127 0.98 34.28 19.26
CA ALA A 127 2.38 34.37 18.84
C ALA A 127 2.72 35.77 18.29
N LYS A 128 1.80 36.39 17.54
CA LYS A 128 1.97 37.74 16.99
C LYS A 128 2.05 38.82 18.06
N ASP A 129 1.30 38.67 19.15
CA ASP A 129 1.23 39.66 20.22
C ASP A 129 2.45 39.59 21.16
N VAL A 130 3.03 38.40 21.34
CA VAL A 130 4.10 38.17 22.33
C VAL A 130 5.51 38.08 21.72
N CYS A 131 5.65 37.62 20.47
CA CYS A 131 6.96 37.44 19.85
C CYS A 131 7.46 38.71 19.15
N LYS A 132 8.78 38.80 18.95
CA LYS A 132 9.37 39.85 18.11
C LYS A 132 9.00 39.62 16.63
N PRO A 133 8.97 40.66 15.78
CA PRO A 133 8.59 40.52 14.37
C PRO A 133 9.38 39.43 13.61
N ASN A 134 10.70 39.35 13.83
CA ASN A 134 11.57 38.36 13.20
C ASN A 134 11.39 36.93 13.74
N GLU A 135 10.90 36.79 14.96
CA GLU A 135 10.56 35.50 15.58
C GLU A 135 9.20 35.02 15.04
N PHE A 136 8.22 35.92 14.96
CA PHE A 136 6.92 35.65 14.34
C PHE A 136 7.03 35.29 12.86
N ASP A 137 7.90 35.96 12.10
CA ASP A 137 8.16 35.59 10.70
C ASP A 137 8.68 34.15 10.57
N LYS A 138 9.53 33.69 11.48
CA LYS A 138 10.00 32.29 11.49
C LYS A 138 8.86 31.31 11.75
N PHE A 139 7.99 31.61 12.72
CA PHE A 139 6.79 30.82 12.98
C PHE A 139 5.92 30.72 11.72
N ARG A 140 5.57 31.86 11.10
CA ARG A 140 4.72 31.89 9.90
C ARG A 140 5.34 31.14 8.73
N MET A 141 6.65 31.29 8.51
CA MET A 141 7.37 30.53 7.49
C MET A 141 7.35 29.03 7.77
N PHE A 142 7.57 28.61 9.01
CA PHE A 142 7.51 27.20 9.40
C PHE A 142 6.11 26.60 9.15
N ILE A 143 5.06 27.25 9.66
CA ILE A 143 3.68 26.78 9.50
C ILE A 143 3.26 26.73 8.02
N GLY A 144 3.68 27.71 7.21
CA GLY A 144 3.40 27.76 5.78
C GLY A 144 4.19 26.73 4.95
N ASP A 145 5.38 26.34 5.41
CA ASP A 145 6.17 25.31 4.73
C ASP A 145 5.79 23.89 5.13
N LEU A 146 5.19 23.70 6.32
CA LEU A 146 4.69 22.40 6.77
C LEU A 146 3.73 21.78 5.76
N ASP A 147 2.71 22.53 5.34
CA ASP A 147 1.72 22.09 4.37
C ASP A 147 2.36 21.71 3.01
N LYS A 148 3.26 22.56 2.52
CA LYS A 148 3.94 22.34 1.22
C LYS A 148 4.83 21.10 1.24
N VAL A 149 5.61 20.91 2.30
CA VAL A 149 6.55 19.78 2.41
C VAL A 149 5.80 18.47 2.57
N VAL A 150 4.75 18.43 3.41
CA VAL A 150 3.92 17.22 3.59
C VAL A 150 3.24 16.86 2.27
N ASN A 151 2.62 17.82 1.57
CA ASN A 151 1.99 17.57 0.27
C ASN A 151 2.99 17.11 -0.81
N LEU A 152 4.19 17.68 -0.83
CA LEU A 152 5.25 17.26 -1.75
C LEU A 152 5.65 15.79 -1.51
N LEU A 153 5.88 15.41 -0.25
CA LEU A 153 6.23 14.04 0.13
C LEU A 153 5.12 13.04 -0.24
N LEU A 154 3.86 13.38 0.04
CA LEU A 154 2.72 12.54 -0.31
C LEU A 154 2.59 12.37 -1.83
N SER A 155 2.73 13.46 -2.59
CA SER A 155 2.68 13.44 -4.06
C SER A 155 3.80 12.62 -4.68
N LEU A 156 5.03 12.73 -4.16
CA LEU A 156 6.16 11.92 -4.61
C LEU A 156 5.98 10.44 -4.27
N SER A 157 5.56 10.13 -3.04
CA SER A 157 5.33 8.75 -2.59
C SER A 157 4.23 8.08 -3.44
N GLY A 158 3.12 8.79 -3.71
CA GLY A 158 2.05 8.29 -4.56
C GLY A 158 2.48 8.10 -6.02
N ARG A 159 3.28 9.00 -6.59
CA ARG A 159 3.83 8.84 -7.94
C ARG A 159 4.80 7.66 -8.03
N LEU A 160 5.68 7.51 -7.04
CA LEU A 160 6.64 6.41 -6.98
C LEU A 160 5.92 5.06 -6.88
N ALA A 161 4.94 4.93 -5.99
CA ALA A 161 4.13 3.72 -5.84
C ALA A 161 3.41 3.33 -7.15
N ARG A 162 2.89 4.30 -7.92
CA ARG A 162 2.29 4.02 -9.24
C ARG A 162 3.31 3.51 -10.26
N VAL A 163 4.51 4.07 -10.29
CA VAL A 163 5.58 3.62 -11.20
C VAL A 163 6.08 2.24 -10.80
N GLU A 164 6.24 1.96 -9.51
CA GLU A 164 6.62 0.64 -8.99
C GLU A 164 5.56 -0.41 -9.29
N ASN A 165 4.28 -0.09 -9.09
CA ASN A 165 3.19 -0.97 -9.47
C ASN A 165 3.17 -1.22 -10.99
N ALA A 166 3.42 -0.20 -11.82
CA ALA A 166 3.51 -0.39 -13.26
C ALA A 166 4.68 -1.32 -13.65
N LEU A 167 5.86 -1.16 -13.02
CA LEU A 167 7.03 -2.00 -13.25
C LEU A 167 6.81 -3.46 -12.81
N ASN A 168 6.13 -3.68 -11.68
CA ASN A 168 5.84 -5.01 -11.16
C ASN A 168 4.81 -5.78 -12.00
N ASN A 169 3.94 -5.07 -12.73
CA ASN A 169 2.90 -5.66 -13.58
C ASN A 169 3.31 -5.72 -15.07
N LEU A 170 4.59 -5.50 -15.40
CA LEU A 170 5.10 -5.67 -16.77
C LEU A 170 5.11 -7.14 -17.18
N ASP A 171 4.69 -7.41 -18.41
CA ASP A 171 4.81 -8.72 -19.04
C ASP A 171 6.14 -8.88 -19.80
N ASP A 172 6.52 -10.12 -20.10
CA ASP A 172 7.73 -10.42 -20.89
C ASP A 172 7.62 -9.92 -22.35
N SER A 173 6.41 -9.61 -22.81
CA SER A 173 6.13 -8.98 -24.10
C SER A 173 6.30 -7.46 -24.13
N THR A 174 6.47 -6.80 -22.97
CA THR A 174 6.61 -5.34 -22.95
C THR A 174 7.88 -4.92 -23.67
N SER A 175 7.75 -3.91 -24.53
CA SER A 175 8.87 -3.31 -25.24
C SER A 175 10.01 -2.93 -24.28
N PRO A 176 11.27 -3.29 -24.59
CA PRO A 176 12.41 -2.91 -23.76
C PRO A 176 12.54 -1.40 -23.58
N GLY A 177 12.03 -0.59 -24.53
CA GLY A 177 12.00 0.86 -24.44
C GLY A 177 11.06 1.39 -23.35
N ASP A 178 9.88 0.79 -23.19
CA ASP A 178 8.89 1.21 -22.19
C ASP A 178 9.35 0.82 -20.78
N ARG A 179 9.94 -0.37 -20.64
CA ARG A 179 10.59 -0.80 -19.40
C ARG A 179 11.71 0.16 -19.00
N GLN A 180 12.59 0.51 -19.94
CA GLN A 180 13.68 1.45 -19.66
C GLN A 180 13.16 2.85 -19.27
N SER A 181 12.08 3.33 -19.91
CA SER A 181 11.44 4.60 -19.57
C SER A 181 10.90 4.61 -18.14
N LEU A 182 10.24 3.53 -17.71
CA LEU A 182 9.73 3.40 -16.35
C LEU A 182 10.85 3.32 -15.31
N LEU A 183 11.96 2.63 -15.61
CA LEU A 183 13.12 2.59 -14.73
C LEU A 183 13.78 3.96 -14.56
N GLU A 184 13.90 4.75 -15.63
CA GLU A 184 14.44 6.12 -15.50
C GLU A 184 13.48 7.02 -14.72
N LYS A 185 12.16 6.89 -14.92
CA LYS A 185 11.16 7.59 -14.11
C LYS A 185 11.26 7.20 -12.63
N GLN A 186 11.43 5.92 -12.32
CA GLN A 186 11.63 5.43 -10.96
C GLN A 186 12.89 6.06 -10.36
N ARG A 187 14.01 6.03 -11.07
CA ARG A 187 15.28 6.63 -10.62
C ARG A 187 15.13 8.11 -10.27
N VAL A 188 14.48 8.89 -11.14
CA VAL A 188 14.25 10.32 -10.91
C VAL A 188 13.32 10.55 -9.72
N LEU A 189 12.22 9.77 -9.60
CA LEU A 189 11.28 9.92 -8.48
C LEU A 189 11.91 9.53 -7.13
N VAL A 190 12.75 8.50 -7.10
CA VAL A 190 13.52 8.13 -5.90
C VAL A 190 14.45 9.27 -5.49
N GLN A 191 15.18 9.86 -6.44
CA GLN A 191 16.04 11.01 -6.12
C GLN A 191 15.22 12.20 -5.59
N GLN A 192 14.11 12.54 -6.23
CA GLN A 192 13.23 13.62 -5.76
C GLN A 192 12.65 13.33 -4.37
N HIS A 193 12.38 12.06 -4.05
CA HIS A 193 11.89 11.65 -2.73
C HIS A 193 12.97 11.85 -1.66
N GLU A 194 14.21 11.50 -1.94
CA GLU A 194 15.34 11.77 -1.03
C GLU A 194 15.55 13.28 -0.83
N ASP A 195 15.50 14.09 -1.89
CA ASP A 195 15.59 15.55 -1.78
C ASP A 195 14.45 16.12 -0.91
N ALA A 196 13.22 15.57 -1.03
CA ALA A 196 12.09 15.96 -0.21
C ALA A 196 12.21 15.51 1.26
N LYS A 197 12.86 14.37 1.53
CA LYS A 197 13.20 13.97 2.91
C LYS A 197 14.17 14.96 3.55
N GLU A 198 15.16 15.45 2.81
CA GLU A 198 16.05 16.49 3.32
C GLU A 198 15.29 17.78 3.65
N LEU A 199 14.31 18.16 2.82
CA LEU A 199 13.40 19.28 3.14
C LEU A 199 12.61 19.04 4.43
N LYS A 200 12.16 17.81 4.69
CA LYS A 200 11.49 17.43 5.94
C LYS A 200 12.42 17.51 7.15
N GLU A 201 13.65 17.03 7.05
CA GLU A 201 14.62 17.17 8.14
C GLU A 201 14.94 18.64 8.45
N ASN A 202 15.06 19.47 7.41
CA ASN A 202 15.21 20.92 7.56
C ASN A 202 13.99 21.55 8.23
N LEU A 203 12.78 21.11 7.86
CA LEU A 203 11.54 21.55 8.50
C LEU A 203 11.50 21.15 9.98
N ASP A 204 11.91 19.94 10.34
CA ASP A 204 11.93 19.45 11.73
C ASP A 204 12.95 20.19 12.59
N ARG A 205 14.06 20.63 12.00
CA ARG A 205 15.01 21.54 12.68
C ARG A 205 14.36 22.90 12.93
N ARG A 206 13.62 23.43 11.96
CA ARG A 206 12.91 24.71 12.12
C ARG A 206 11.77 24.62 13.12
N GLU A 207 11.04 23.51 13.16
CA GLU A 207 10.00 23.23 14.16
C GLU A 207 10.56 23.37 15.58
N ARG A 208 11.69 22.71 15.87
CA ARG A 208 12.34 22.81 17.19
C ARG A 208 12.75 24.23 17.53
N VAL A 209 13.33 24.96 16.57
CA VAL A 209 13.71 26.37 16.78
C VAL A 209 12.48 27.25 17.08
N VAL A 210 11.37 27.04 16.38
CA VAL A 210 10.13 27.79 16.61
C VAL A 210 9.53 27.40 17.97
N PHE A 211 9.54 26.12 18.33
CA PHE A 211 9.12 25.64 19.64
C PHE A 211 9.94 26.30 20.77
N ASP A 212 11.27 26.29 20.69
CA ASP A 212 12.15 26.90 21.70
C ASP A 212 11.90 28.40 21.84
N ILE A 213 11.59 29.11 20.74
CA ILE A 213 11.20 30.51 20.77
C ILE A 213 9.88 30.67 21.52
N LEU A 214 8.83 29.94 21.13
CA LEU A 214 7.51 30.06 21.74
C LEU A 214 7.50 29.68 23.22
N ALA A 215 8.25 28.65 23.61
CA ALA A 215 8.40 28.23 25.01
C ALA A 215 8.99 29.33 25.92
N SER A 216 9.68 30.33 25.36
CA SER A 216 10.19 31.47 26.14
C SER A 216 9.15 32.56 26.42
N TYR A 217 8.01 32.54 25.73
CA TYR A 217 6.95 33.55 25.83
C TYR A 217 5.59 33.00 26.29
N LEU A 218 5.27 31.76 25.96
CA LEU A 218 3.96 31.14 26.20
C LEU A 218 3.90 30.41 27.55
N SER A 219 2.68 30.25 28.06
CA SER A 219 2.39 29.33 29.17
C SER A 219 2.43 27.88 28.69
N ASP A 220 2.55 26.93 29.62
CA ASP A 220 2.52 25.49 29.31
C ASP A 220 1.22 25.07 28.59
N GLU A 221 0.09 25.72 28.90
CA GLU A 221 -1.20 25.46 28.25
C GLU A 221 -1.19 25.93 26.78
N SER A 222 -0.84 27.19 26.52
CA SER A 222 -0.77 27.70 25.15
C SER A 222 0.34 27.03 24.32
N LEU A 223 1.40 26.57 24.96
CA LEU A 223 2.45 25.79 24.30
C LEU A 223 1.95 24.39 23.91
N ALA A 224 1.17 23.72 24.78
CA ALA A 224 0.54 22.45 24.47
C ALA A 224 -0.46 22.57 23.31
N ASP A 225 -1.22 23.66 23.26
CA ASP A 225 -2.12 23.98 22.14
C ASP A 225 -1.35 24.14 20.82
N TYR A 226 -0.21 24.84 20.85
CA TYR A 226 0.69 24.95 19.68
C TYR A 226 1.21 23.58 19.23
N GLU A 227 1.71 22.75 20.14
CA GLU A 227 2.20 21.41 19.79
C GLU A 227 1.09 20.54 19.20
N HIS A 228 -0.10 20.58 19.81
CA HIS A 228 -1.28 19.88 19.31
C HIS A 228 -1.64 20.34 17.90
N PHE A 229 -1.72 21.66 17.68
CA PHE A 229 -2.00 22.26 16.38
C PHE A 229 -1.03 21.79 15.28
N VAL A 230 0.27 21.86 15.53
CA VAL A 230 1.31 21.49 14.54
C VAL A 230 1.24 20.00 14.22
N LYS A 231 1.15 19.16 15.26
CA LYS A 231 1.05 17.71 15.11
C LYS A 231 -0.19 17.34 14.31
N MET A 232 -1.34 17.87 14.70
CA MET A 232 -2.64 17.57 14.09
C MET A 232 -2.70 18.09 12.66
N LYS A 233 -2.13 19.27 12.36
CA LYS A 233 -2.07 19.82 11.01
C LYS A 233 -1.41 18.85 10.04
N SER A 234 -0.26 18.27 10.40
CA SER A 234 0.41 17.28 9.54
C SER A 234 -0.37 15.97 9.42
N ALA A 235 -0.95 15.48 10.52
CA ALA A 235 -1.70 14.22 10.53
C ALA A 235 -2.97 14.29 9.68
N LEU A 236 -3.74 15.38 9.81
CA LEU A 236 -4.98 15.59 9.06
C LEU A 236 -4.75 15.72 7.56
N ILE A 237 -3.64 16.36 7.12
CA ILE A 237 -3.27 16.42 5.69
C ILE A 237 -3.03 15.01 5.13
N ILE A 238 -2.30 14.18 5.87
CA ILE A 238 -2.01 12.79 5.47
C ILE A 238 -3.30 11.98 5.41
N GLU A 239 -4.12 12.04 6.45
CA GLU A 239 -5.38 11.31 6.52
C GLU A 239 -6.36 11.74 5.42
N GLN A 240 -6.47 13.04 5.16
CA GLN A 240 -7.29 13.58 4.08
C GLN A 240 -6.84 13.04 2.74
N ARG A 241 -5.53 13.05 2.49
CA ARG A 241 -4.95 12.54 1.25
C ARG A 241 -5.25 11.05 1.05
N GLU A 242 -5.02 10.24 2.08
CA GLU A 242 -5.27 8.80 2.02
C GLU A 242 -6.75 8.49 1.80
N LEU A 243 -7.65 9.27 2.41
CA LEU A 243 -9.08 9.09 2.28
C LEU A 243 -9.55 9.44 0.87
N GLU A 244 -9.09 10.56 0.31
CA GLU A 244 -9.37 10.95 -1.07
C GLU A 244 -8.83 9.93 -2.08
N ASP A 245 -7.61 9.41 -1.89
CA ASP A 245 -7.06 8.37 -2.76
C ASP A 245 -7.91 7.06 -2.69
N LYS A 246 -8.44 6.69 -1.51
CA LYS A 246 -9.34 5.54 -1.34
C LYS A 246 -10.71 5.77 -1.99
N ILE A 247 -11.28 6.97 -1.85
CA ILE A 247 -12.56 7.34 -2.50
C ILE A 247 -12.39 7.30 -4.01
N HIS A 248 -11.35 7.94 -4.54
CA HIS A 248 -11.09 7.99 -5.97
C HIS A 248 -10.93 6.59 -6.57
N LEU A 249 -10.13 5.71 -5.93
CA LEU A 249 -9.99 4.32 -6.36
C LEU A 249 -11.33 3.57 -6.35
N GLY A 250 -12.15 3.76 -5.31
CA GLY A 250 -13.47 3.13 -5.23
C GLY A 250 -14.41 3.62 -6.33
N GLU A 251 -14.36 4.90 -6.69
CA GLU A 251 -15.14 5.50 -7.77
C GLU A 251 -14.71 4.96 -9.14
N GLU A 252 -13.40 4.85 -9.38
CA GLU A 252 -12.87 4.23 -10.60
C GLU A 252 -13.27 2.76 -10.72
N GLN A 253 -13.17 1.99 -9.63
CA GLN A 253 -13.61 0.58 -9.60
C GLN A 253 -15.10 0.44 -9.89
N LEU A 254 -15.94 1.28 -9.28
CA LEU A 254 -17.38 1.27 -9.49
C LEU A 254 -17.73 1.58 -10.94
N LYS A 255 -17.08 2.59 -11.53
CA LYS A 255 -17.26 2.96 -12.92
C LYS A 255 -16.91 1.80 -13.85
N CYS A 256 -15.74 1.19 -13.68
CA CYS A 256 -15.32 0.04 -14.49
C CYS A 256 -16.30 -1.15 -14.41
N LEU A 257 -16.83 -1.44 -13.21
CA LEU A 257 -17.80 -2.51 -13.02
C LEU A 257 -19.14 -2.20 -13.72
N LEU A 258 -19.63 -0.97 -13.61
CA LEU A 258 -20.86 -0.52 -14.28
C LEU A 258 -20.72 -0.57 -15.80
N ASP A 259 -19.60 -0.12 -16.34
CA ASP A 259 -19.32 -0.18 -17.78
C ASP A 259 -19.28 -1.64 -18.27
N SER A 260 -18.75 -2.57 -17.46
CA SER A 260 -18.71 -4.01 -17.77
C SER A 260 -20.06 -4.74 -17.71
N LEU A 261 -21.09 -4.10 -17.14
CA LEU A 261 -22.46 -4.62 -17.07
C LEU A 261 -23.35 -4.08 -18.20
N GLN A 262 -22.93 -3.01 -18.89
CA GLN A 262 -23.62 -2.56 -20.08
C GLN A 262 -23.27 -3.54 -21.23
N PRO A 263 -24.25 -4.25 -21.82
CA PRO A 263 -23.98 -4.99 -23.04
C PRO A 263 -23.53 -3.97 -24.09
N GLU A 264 -22.41 -4.23 -24.75
CA GLU A 264 -21.95 -3.53 -25.96
C GLU A 264 -23.18 -3.26 -26.82
N ARG A 265 -23.67 -2.01 -26.87
CA ARG A 265 -24.71 -1.61 -27.83
C ARG A 265 -24.04 -1.71 -29.20
N GLY A 266 -24.19 -2.87 -29.81
CA GLY A 266 -23.73 -3.16 -31.15
C GLY A 266 -24.13 -2.03 -32.10
N LYS A 267 -23.13 -1.56 -32.87
CA LYS A 267 -23.32 -0.69 -34.02
C LYS A 267 -24.21 -1.33 -35.06
#